data_AF-A0A536HFW4-F1
#
_entry.id   AF-A0A536HFW4-F1
#
_cell.length_a   1.000
_cell.length_b   1.000
_cell.length_c   1.000
_cell.angle_alpha   90.00
_cell.angle_beta   90.00
_cell.angle_gamma   90.00
#
_symmetry.space_group_name_H-M   'P 1'
#
loop_
_entity.id
_entity.type
_entity.pdbx_description
1 polymer ?
#
loop_
_entity_poly.entity_id
_entity_poly.type
_entity_poly.pdbx_seq_one_letter_code
_entity_poly.pdbx_strand_id
1 'polypeptide(L)'
;MPDDSDASWQAFGQTTFGGANWNTDFSTSNTTTGELQTTMHQWQFVFTEGNNQTETISYLYPREFFYFLRVENQLNQDKDVTVRIFLAPTGFYSGIAEVSEDRRMWIELDKFRHTLPASARTVIFRRAESSSVIRRPAVKNFGTITMPNPQADADADRGDVSCDCGWPYNLLLPRGTAAGMNFRLLVMVTDWAIDQVPDDSTCGSMSYCGAKDKYPDSRGMGYPFNLPFPAGQTIAQTIAAQKNMAARDITIRLVDAVPG
;
A
#
# COMPACT_ATOMS: atom_id res chain seq x y z
N MET A 1 -6.03 23.41 -2.70
CA MET A 1 -5.95 21.96 -2.98
C MET A 1 -5.74 21.81 -4.47
N PRO A 2 -4.85 20.92 -4.93
CA PRO A 2 -4.79 20.54 -6.34
C PRO A 2 -6.17 20.03 -6.80
N ASP A 3 -6.46 20.01 -8.11
CA ASP A 3 -7.54 19.15 -8.56
C ASP A 3 -7.21 17.70 -8.20
N ASP A 4 -8.22 16.85 -7.99
CA ASP A 4 -8.00 15.49 -7.49
C ASP A 4 -7.52 14.52 -8.60
N SER A 5 -6.66 15.00 -9.51
CA SER A 5 -6.00 14.17 -10.51
C SER A 5 -4.61 13.75 -10.08
N ASP A 6 -4.16 12.59 -10.56
CA ASP A 6 -2.82 12.09 -10.29
C ASP A 6 -1.73 13.04 -10.80
N ALA A 7 -1.97 13.70 -11.94
CA ALA A 7 -1.06 14.69 -12.50
C ALA A 7 -0.88 15.90 -11.57
N SER A 8 -1.96 16.39 -11.00
CA SER A 8 -1.94 17.51 -10.06
C SER A 8 -1.26 17.16 -8.75
N TRP A 9 -1.50 15.97 -8.20
CA TRP A 9 -0.78 15.51 -7.01
C TRP A 9 0.71 15.23 -7.28
N GLN A 10 1.05 14.70 -8.44
CA GLN A 10 2.44 14.53 -8.87
C GLN A 10 3.15 15.89 -8.99
N ALA A 11 2.49 16.90 -9.57
CA ALA A 11 3.02 18.26 -9.65
C ALA A 11 3.16 18.91 -8.26
N PHE A 12 2.17 18.72 -7.38
CA PHE A 12 2.25 19.14 -5.98
C PHE A 12 3.45 18.51 -5.26
N GLY A 13 3.66 17.21 -5.42
CA GLY A 13 4.79 16.50 -4.83
C GLY A 13 6.14 17.06 -5.33
N GLN A 14 6.27 17.27 -6.63
CA GLN A 14 7.51 17.79 -7.22
C GLN A 14 7.84 19.21 -6.75
N THR A 15 6.83 20.08 -6.64
CA THR A 15 7.01 21.48 -6.20
C THR A 15 7.27 21.59 -4.70
N THR A 16 6.61 20.75 -3.90
CA THR A 16 6.67 20.81 -2.44
C THR A 16 7.88 20.07 -1.88
N PHE A 17 8.16 18.86 -2.37
CA PHE A 17 9.17 17.97 -1.81
C PHE A 17 10.42 17.80 -2.71
N GLY A 18 10.37 18.30 -3.95
CA GLY A 18 11.46 18.22 -4.92
C GLY A 18 12.32 19.48 -5.00
N GLY A 19 13.20 19.55 -6.00
CA GLY A 19 13.98 20.74 -6.35
C GLY A 19 14.76 21.32 -5.16
N ALA A 20 14.55 22.62 -4.87
CA ALA A 20 15.20 23.32 -3.77
C ALA A 20 14.87 22.73 -2.37
N ASN A 21 13.73 22.03 -2.25
CA ASN A 21 13.27 21.42 -1.02
C ASN A 21 13.77 19.99 -0.81
N TRP A 22 14.62 19.47 -1.72
CA TRP A 22 15.05 18.08 -1.69
C TRP A 22 15.66 17.63 -0.36
N ASN A 23 16.47 18.49 0.26
CA ASN A 23 17.15 18.20 1.53
C ASN A 23 16.36 18.68 2.76
N THR A 24 15.18 19.27 2.58
CA THR A 24 14.34 19.73 3.68
C THR A 24 13.68 18.54 4.37
N ASP A 25 13.71 18.49 5.70
CA ASP A 25 12.94 17.52 6.45
C ASP A 25 11.49 18.00 6.61
N PHE A 26 10.55 17.18 6.15
CA PHE A 26 9.12 17.44 6.23
C PHE A 26 8.42 16.60 7.31
N SER A 27 9.16 15.80 8.07
CA SER A 27 8.64 14.84 9.05
C SER A 27 7.72 15.48 10.11
N THR A 28 7.98 16.73 10.46
CA THR A 28 7.22 17.54 11.43
C THR A 28 6.45 18.70 10.79
N SER A 29 6.44 18.79 9.46
CA SER A 29 5.74 19.85 8.73
C SER A 29 4.23 19.62 8.71
N ASN A 30 3.44 20.68 8.55
CA ASN A 30 1.98 20.58 8.37
C ASN A 30 1.58 19.99 7.00
N THR A 31 2.54 19.78 6.09
CA THR A 31 2.30 19.31 4.73
C THR A 31 2.41 17.79 4.60
N THR A 32 3.03 17.11 5.57
CA THR A 32 3.02 15.66 5.66
C THR A 32 2.43 15.24 7.00
N THR A 33 2.06 13.97 7.13
CA THR A 33 1.58 13.42 8.40
C THR A 33 2.45 12.26 8.83
N GLY A 34 2.68 12.16 10.14
CA GLY A 34 3.18 10.94 10.80
C GLY A 34 2.04 10.07 11.33
N GLU A 35 0.78 10.50 11.19
CA GLU A 35 -0.41 9.77 11.64
C GLU A 35 -1.32 9.44 10.46
N LEU A 36 -1.66 8.15 10.33
CA LEU A 36 -2.75 7.67 9.48
C LEU A 36 -3.98 7.39 10.35
N GLN A 37 -5.17 7.56 9.78
CA GLN A 37 -6.42 7.45 10.51
C GLN A 37 -7.29 6.36 9.91
N THR A 38 -7.92 5.58 10.76
CA THR A 38 -8.98 4.63 10.40
C THR A 38 -10.25 4.96 11.18
N THR A 39 -11.39 4.52 10.68
CA THR A 39 -12.68 4.71 11.35
C THR A 39 -13.59 3.50 11.11
N MET A 40 -14.56 3.29 12.00
CA MET A 40 -15.58 2.25 11.85
C MET A 40 -16.81 2.88 11.19
N HIS A 41 -17.08 2.49 9.95
CA HIS A 41 -18.31 2.87 9.27
C HIS A 41 -19.41 1.84 9.55
N GLN A 42 -20.65 2.28 9.41
CA GLN A 42 -21.82 1.40 9.43
C GLN A 42 -22.48 1.40 8.06
N TRP A 43 -22.88 0.22 7.60
CA TRP A 43 -23.62 0.07 6.36
C TRP A 43 -24.77 -0.92 6.54
N GLN A 44 -25.94 -0.56 6.01
CA GLN A 44 -27.13 -1.39 6.05
C GLN A 44 -27.15 -2.31 4.82
N PHE A 45 -27.00 -3.59 5.08
CA PHE A 45 -27.10 -4.68 4.12
C PHE A 45 -28.55 -5.15 4.01
N VAL A 46 -29.03 -5.46 2.80
CA VAL A 46 -30.40 -5.97 2.56
C VAL A 46 -30.32 -7.39 1.97
N PHE A 47 -30.78 -8.38 2.73
CA PHE A 47 -30.91 -9.77 2.28
C PHE A 47 -32.13 -9.91 1.38
N THR A 48 -31.88 -10.09 0.08
CA THR A 48 -32.94 -10.27 -0.92
C THR A 48 -33.59 -11.66 -0.85
N GLU A 49 -32.89 -12.70 -0.40
CA GLU A 49 -33.43 -14.07 -0.26
C GLU A 49 -34.28 -14.30 1.00
N GLY A 50 -34.31 -13.34 1.95
CA GLY A 50 -34.95 -13.47 3.26
C GLY A 50 -36.15 -12.54 3.50
N ASN A 51 -36.95 -12.21 2.47
CA ASN A 51 -38.00 -11.18 2.52
C ASN A 51 -37.49 -9.74 2.73
N ASN A 52 -36.37 -9.34 2.10
CA ASN A 52 -35.77 -8.01 2.26
C ASN A 52 -35.41 -7.66 3.72
N GLN A 53 -34.99 -8.65 4.51
CA GLN A 53 -34.45 -8.38 5.84
C GLN A 53 -33.22 -7.48 5.73
N THR A 54 -33.10 -6.50 6.62
CA THR A 54 -31.94 -5.62 6.65
C THR A 54 -31.10 -5.86 7.90
N GLU A 55 -29.79 -5.95 7.75
CA GLU A 55 -28.85 -5.99 8.87
C GLU A 55 -27.83 -4.86 8.72
N THR A 56 -27.47 -4.24 9.84
CA THR A 56 -26.41 -3.23 9.86
C THR A 56 -25.08 -3.91 10.18
N ILE A 57 -24.12 -3.79 9.27
CA ILE A 57 -22.75 -4.25 9.47
C ILE A 57 -21.83 -3.09 9.80
N SER A 58 -20.86 -3.33 10.68
CA SER A 58 -19.78 -2.38 10.97
C SER A 58 -18.50 -2.84 10.28
N TYR A 59 -17.82 -1.92 9.59
CA TYR A 59 -16.60 -2.22 8.85
C TYR A 59 -15.55 -1.12 9.03
N LEU A 60 -14.28 -1.52 8.98
CA LEU A 60 -13.15 -0.60 9.05
C LEU A 60 -12.99 0.12 7.72
N TYR A 61 -12.58 1.40 7.76
CA TYR A 61 -12.21 2.17 6.58
C TYR A 61 -11.03 3.12 6.88
N PRO A 62 -9.98 3.19 6.03
CA PRO A 62 -8.89 4.15 6.19
C PRO A 62 -9.27 5.50 5.59
N ARG A 63 -8.81 6.59 6.22
CA ARG A 63 -8.79 7.91 5.56
C ARG A 63 -7.89 7.84 4.33
N GLU A 64 -8.26 8.51 3.24
CA GLU A 64 -7.41 8.57 2.05
C GLU A 64 -6.02 9.15 2.41
N PHE A 65 -4.98 8.54 1.85
CA PHE A 65 -3.61 8.95 2.05
C PHE A 65 -2.77 8.69 0.80
N PHE A 66 -1.67 9.45 0.69
CA PHE A 66 -0.74 9.40 -0.43
C PHE A 66 0.68 9.16 0.07
N TYR A 67 1.46 8.44 -0.72
CA TYR A 67 2.90 8.38 -0.57
C TYR A 67 3.55 9.44 -1.47
N PHE A 68 4.48 10.20 -0.89
CA PHE A 68 5.43 11.02 -1.62
C PHE A 68 6.83 10.51 -1.31
N LEU A 69 7.46 9.85 -2.28
CA LEU A 69 8.75 9.18 -2.11
C LEU A 69 9.83 9.98 -2.83
N ARG A 70 10.90 10.36 -2.12
CA ARG A 70 12.06 11.01 -2.72
C ARG A 70 13.11 9.97 -3.05
N VAL A 71 13.40 9.79 -4.34
CA VAL A 71 14.39 8.82 -4.84
C VAL A 71 15.38 9.51 -5.77
N GLU A 72 16.68 9.38 -5.49
CA GLU A 72 17.77 9.87 -6.34
C GLU A 72 18.34 8.71 -7.15
N ASN A 73 18.29 8.83 -8.47
CA ASN A 73 19.04 7.96 -9.36
C ASN A 73 20.42 8.56 -9.62
N GLN A 74 21.46 7.91 -9.11
CA GLN A 74 22.85 8.37 -9.28
C GLN A 74 23.51 7.83 -10.56
N LEU A 75 22.81 6.98 -11.32
CA LEU A 75 23.30 6.45 -12.59
C LEU A 75 23.13 7.50 -13.70
N ASN A 76 23.98 7.44 -14.72
CA ASN A 76 23.90 8.29 -15.91
C ASN A 76 22.94 7.75 -16.98
N GLN A 77 22.00 6.90 -16.59
CA GLN A 77 20.99 6.31 -17.46
C GLN A 77 19.67 6.18 -16.70
N ASP A 78 18.58 6.16 -17.47
CA ASP A 78 17.26 5.86 -16.94
C ASP A 78 17.27 4.46 -16.31
N LYS A 79 16.56 4.33 -15.18
CA LYS A 79 16.51 3.10 -14.41
C LYS A 79 15.09 2.77 -14.04
N ASP A 80 14.60 1.66 -14.58
CA ASP A 80 13.39 1.04 -14.08
C ASP A 80 13.67 0.38 -12.73
N VAL A 81 12.76 0.61 -11.79
CA VAL A 81 12.82 0.08 -10.43
C VAL A 81 11.47 -0.48 -10.01
N THR A 82 11.49 -1.40 -9.06
CA THR A 82 10.32 -1.82 -8.30
C THR A 82 10.34 -1.12 -6.95
N VAL A 83 9.30 -0.35 -6.65
CA VAL A 83 9.07 0.23 -5.32
C VAL A 83 8.24 -0.78 -4.52
N ARG A 84 8.70 -1.12 -3.31
CA ARG A 84 8.06 -2.07 -2.40
C ARG A 84 7.80 -1.37 -1.06
N ILE A 85 6.57 -1.40 -0.58
CA ILE A 85 6.15 -0.70 0.63
C ILE A 85 5.64 -1.72 1.64
N PHE A 86 6.18 -1.70 2.85
CA PHE A 86 5.81 -2.60 3.93
C PHE A 86 5.52 -1.84 5.23
N LEU A 87 4.77 -2.48 6.12
CA LEU A 87 4.40 -1.94 7.43
C LEU A 87 4.54 -3.02 8.50
N ALA A 88 5.09 -2.67 9.66
CA ALA A 88 5.08 -3.55 10.84
C ALA A 88 4.78 -2.75 12.12
N PRO A 89 4.06 -3.31 13.10
CA PRO A 89 3.95 -2.70 14.42
C PRO A 89 5.32 -2.51 15.07
N THR A 90 5.49 -1.44 15.84
CA THR A 90 6.69 -1.23 16.66
C THR A 90 6.40 -1.34 18.15
N GLY A 91 7.44 -1.66 18.92
CA GLY A 91 7.37 -1.84 20.36
C GLY A 91 6.83 -3.21 20.78
N PHE A 92 6.48 -3.30 22.07
CA PHE A 92 6.04 -4.54 22.68
C PHE A 92 4.58 -4.82 22.32
N TYR A 93 4.31 -6.01 21.76
CA TYR A 93 2.96 -6.47 21.51
C TYR A 93 2.86 -7.99 21.66
N SER A 94 1.83 -8.48 22.35
CA SER A 94 1.54 -9.91 22.49
C SER A 94 2.73 -10.79 22.94
N GLY A 95 3.62 -10.27 23.79
CA GLY A 95 4.79 -11.01 24.28
C GLY A 95 6.04 -10.89 23.42
N ILE A 96 5.98 -10.19 22.28
CA ILE A 96 7.13 -9.89 21.42
C ILE A 96 7.67 -8.51 21.82
N ALA A 97 8.95 -8.45 22.21
CA ALA A 97 9.55 -7.21 22.75
C ALA A 97 9.60 -6.06 21.75
N GLU A 98 9.97 -6.36 20.51
CA GLU A 98 9.95 -5.43 19.39
C GLU A 98 9.41 -6.16 18.17
N VAL A 99 8.14 -5.93 17.84
CA VAL A 99 7.44 -6.64 16.76
C VAL A 99 8.09 -6.40 15.40
N SER A 100 8.61 -5.19 15.16
CA SER A 100 9.24 -4.82 13.89
C SER A 100 10.56 -5.55 13.64
N GLU A 101 11.12 -6.20 14.66
CA GLU A 101 12.34 -7.01 14.58
C GLU A 101 12.06 -8.49 14.26
N ASP A 102 10.78 -8.89 14.15
CA ASP A 102 10.38 -10.15 13.54
C ASP A 102 10.00 -9.92 12.08
N ARG A 103 10.82 -10.42 11.15
CA ARG A 103 10.59 -10.31 9.70
C ARG A 103 9.20 -10.82 9.27
N ARG A 104 8.58 -11.72 10.02
CA ARG A 104 7.27 -12.30 9.69
C ARG A 104 6.09 -11.36 9.99
N MET A 105 6.35 -10.26 10.71
CA MET A 105 5.33 -9.30 11.14
C MET A 105 5.14 -8.13 10.17
N TRP A 106 5.92 -8.10 9.09
CA TRP A 106 5.83 -7.06 8.06
C TRP A 106 4.79 -7.43 7.00
N ILE A 107 3.78 -6.57 6.84
CA ILE A 107 2.74 -6.71 5.82
C ILE A 107 3.07 -5.83 4.60
N GLU A 108 2.85 -6.37 3.40
CA GLU A 108 2.99 -5.61 2.15
C GLU A 108 1.80 -4.64 2.01
N LEU A 109 2.08 -3.37 1.73
CA LEU A 109 1.05 -2.35 1.45
C LEU A 109 0.95 -2.05 -0.05
N ASP A 110 2.07 -2.07 -0.77
CA ASP A 110 2.09 -1.83 -2.21
C ASP A 110 3.40 -2.31 -2.84
N LYS A 111 3.32 -2.61 -4.14
CA LYS A 111 4.45 -2.95 -5.00
C LYS A 111 4.17 -2.51 -6.43
N PHE A 112 5.02 -1.67 -7.00
CA PHE A 112 4.82 -1.13 -8.35
C PHE A 112 6.13 -0.76 -9.04
N ARG A 113 6.11 -0.77 -10.37
CA ARG A 113 7.23 -0.30 -11.20
C ARG A 113 7.21 1.22 -11.32
N HIS A 114 8.39 1.83 -11.34
CA HIS A 114 8.56 3.24 -11.70
C HIS A 114 9.86 3.42 -12.50
N THR A 115 9.89 4.39 -13.41
CA THR A 115 11.08 4.73 -14.19
C THR A 115 11.73 5.97 -13.60
N LEU A 116 12.98 5.86 -13.15
CA LEU A 116 13.76 6.97 -12.63
C LEU A 116 14.65 7.55 -13.73
N PRO A 117 14.54 8.84 -14.08
CA PRO A 117 15.40 9.46 -15.08
C PRO A 117 16.89 9.43 -14.67
N ALA A 118 17.77 9.43 -15.66
CA ALA A 118 19.22 9.51 -15.47
C ALA A 118 19.63 10.70 -14.57
N SER A 119 20.46 10.44 -13.56
CA SER A 119 21.09 11.45 -12.71
C SER A 119 20.10 12.42 -12.05
N ALA A 120 18.87 11.95 -11.80
CA ALA A 120 17.75 12.79 -11.38
C ALA A 120 17.29 12.49 -9.95
N ARG A 121 16.84 13.56 -9.29
CA ARG A 121 16.10 13.54 -8.03
C ARG A 121 14.61 13.59 -8.32
N THR A 122 13.93 12.48 -8.08
CA THR A 122 12.53 12.30 -8.43
C THR A 122 11.67 12.24 -7.18
N VAL A 123 10.53 12.94 -7.19
CA VAL A 123 9.45 12.72 -6.23
C VAL A 123 8.42 11.81 -6.88
N ILE A 124 8.18 10.64 -6.31
CA ILE A 124 7.16 9.69 -6.76
C ILE A 124 5.89 9.95 -5.96
N PHE A 125 4.78 10.26 -6.63
CA PHE A 125 3.45 10.25 -6.04
C PHE A 125 2.80 8.86 -6.20
N ARG A 126 2.12 8.40 -5.15
CA ARG A 126 1.37 7.14 -5.19
C ARG A 126 0.15 7.19 -4.28
N ARG A 127 -1.04 6.94 -4.83
CA ARG A 127 -2.26 6.75 -4.02
C ARG A 127 -2.32 5.38 -3.39
N ALA A 128 -2.85 5.31 -2.17
CA ALA A 128 -3.16 4.04 -1.51
C ALA A 128 -4.09 3.14 -2.36
N GLU A 129 -5.03 3.75 -3.09
CA GLU A 129 -6.02 3.09 -3.94
C GLU A 129 -5.45 2.49 -5.21
N SER A 130 -4.22 2.87 -5.56
CA SER A 130 -3.50 2.24 -6.66
C SER A 130 -2.75 1.01 -6.19
N SER A 131 -2.85 0.60 -4.92
CA SER A 131 -2.10 -0.53 -4.36
C SER A 131 -2.23 -1.79 -5.23
N SER A 132 -1.13 -2.53 -5.38
CA SER A 132 -1.13 -3.85 -6.03
C SER A 132 -1.57 -5.00 -5.11
N VAL A 133 -1.82 -4.71 -3.82
CA VAL A 133 -2.34 -5.67 -2.83
C VAL A 133 -3.87 -5.75 -2.88
N ILE A 134 -4.52 -4.63 -3.17
CA ILE A 134 -5.98 -4.53 -3.14
C ILE A 134 -6.63 -5.02 -4.44
N ARG A 135 -7.92 -5.38 -4.36
CA ARG A 135 -8.75 -5.57 -5.56
C ARG A 135 -8.78 -4.28 -6.38
N ARG A 136 -8.73 -4.41 -7.70
CA ARG A 136 -8.82 -3.28 -8.64
C ARG A 136 -10.09 -3.38 -9.50
N PRO A 137 -10.87 -2.30 -9.65
CA PRO A 137 -10.70 -1.01 -8.98
C PRO A 137 -10.97 -1.09 -7.47
N ALA A 138 -10.45 -0.12 -6.71
CA ALA A 138 -10.71 -0.03 -5.28
C ALA A 138 -12.22 0.16 -5.01
N VAL A 139 -12.79 -0.74 -4.21
CA VAL A 139 -14.20 -0.64 -3.80
C VAL A 139 -14.30 0.30 -2.61
N LYS A 140 -14.79 1.52 -2.85
CA LYS A 140 -15.01 2.55 -1.80
C LYS A 140 -16.44 2.59 -1.29
N ASN A 141 -17.38 2.29 -2.17
CA ASN A 141 -18.81 2.30 -1.88
C ASN A 141 -19.32 0.88 -2.03
N PHE A 142 -19.82 0.34 -0.93
CA PHE A 142 -20.58 -0.88 -0.97
C PHE A 142 -22.02 -0.48 -1.32
N GLY A 143 -22.36 -0.51 -2.61
CA GLY A 143 -23.76 -0.34 -3.06
C GLY A 143 -24.63 -1.51 -2.59
N THR A 144 -25.89 -1.59 -2.99
CA THR A 144 -26.75 -2.74 -2.67
C THR A 144 -26.14 -4.03 -3.24
N ILE A 145 -25.47 -4.83 -2.41
CA ILE A 145 -24.94 -6.13 -2.82
C ILE A 145 -26.14 -7.09 -2.86
N THR A 146 -26.53 -7.47 -4.08
CA THR A 146 -27.40 -8.63 -4.29
C THR A 146 -26.51 -9.87 -4.25
N MET A 147 -26.93 -10.92 -3.55
CA MET A 147 -26.15 -12.17 -3.51
C MET A 147 -25.84 -12.62 -4.94
N PRO A 148 -24.62 -13.11 -5.24
CA PRO A 148 -24.30 -13.64 -6.56
C PRO A 148 -25.31 -14.75 -6.88
N ASN A 149 -26.12 -14.55 -7.93
CA ASN A 149 -27.04 -15.58 -8.41
C ASN A 149 -26.24 -16.49 -9.36
N PRO A 150 -25.90 -17.73 -8.97
CA PRO A 150 -25.01 -18.58 -9.76
C PRO A 150 -25.56 -18.88 -11.17
N GLN A 151 -26.87 -18.73 -11.39
CA GLN A 151 -27.54 -18.94 -12.67
C GLN A 151 -27.71 -17.67 -13.51
N ALA A 152 -27.75 -16.47 -12.92
CA ALA A 152 -27.75 -15.21 -13.67
C ALA A 152 -26.32 -14.72 -14.00
N ASP A 153 -25.34 -15.16 -13.22
CA ASP A 153 -23.94 -14.78 -13.33
C ASP A 153 -23.15 -15.62 -14.37
N ALA A 154 -23.79 -16.65 -14.95
CA ALA A 154 -23.21 -17.50 -15.98
C ALA A 154 -23.30 -16.90 -17.40
N ASP A 155 -24.21 -15.93 -17.61
CA ASP A 155 -24.54 -15.37 -18.93
C ASP A 155 -23.94 -13.99 -19.21
N ALA A 156 -23.21 -13.41 -18.25
CA ALA A 156 -22.52 -12.14 -18.45
C ALA A 156 -21.09 -12.40 -18.90
N ASP A 157 -20.67 -11.72 -19.97
CA ASP A 157 -19.29 -11.49 -20.42
C ASP A 157 -18.50 -10.74 -19.33
N ARG A 158 -18.42 -11.34 -18.14
CA ARG A 158 -17.56 -10.89 -17.05
C ARG A 158 -16.17 -11.15 -17.55
N GLY A 159 -15.41 -10.08 -17.81
CA GLY A 159 -13.98 -10.16 -18.05
C GLY A 159 -13.29 -11.05 -17.01
N ASP A 160 -12.04 -11.42 -17.27
CA ASP A 160 -11.34 -12.47 -16.52
C ASP A 160 -11.53 -12.37 -15.00
N VAL A 161 -12.26 -13.34 -14.41
CA VAL A 161 -12.66 -13.37 -12.99
C VAL A 161 -11.44 -13.32 -12.06
N SER A 162 -10.26 -13.69 -12.58
CA SER A 162 -8.96 -13.52 -11.92
C SER A 162 -8.68 -12.06 -11.51
N CYS A 163 -9.13 -11.08 -12.31
CA CYS A 163 -8.92 -9.66 -12.06
C CYS A 163 -9.72 -9.12 -10.86
N ASP A 164 -10.77 -9.82 -10.42
CA ASP A 164 -11.59 -9.45 -9.26
C ASP A 164 -11.00 -9.91 -7.93
N CYS A 165 -9.96 -10.74 -7.96
CA CYS A 165 -9.24 -11.15 -6.76
C CYS A 165 -8.42 -9.98 -6.20
N GLY A 166 -8.49 -9.80 -4.88
CA GLY A 166 -7.61 -8.89 -4.16
C GLY A 166 -8.08 -8.56 -2.76
N TRP A 167 -7.17 -7.99 -1.96
CA TRP A 167 -7.49 -7.56 -0.62
C TRP A 167 -8.52 -6.41 -0.62
N PRO A 168 -9.49 -6.36 0.30
CA PRO A 168 -10.41 -5.24 0.37
C PRO A 168 -9.65 -3.93 0.69
N TYR A 169 -9.90 -2.87 -0.10
CA TYR A 169 -9.23 -1.57 0.11
C TYR A 169 -9.45 -1.03 1.52
N ASN A 170 -10.66 -1.20 2.06
CA ASN A 170 -11.04 -0.74 3.38
C ASN A 170 -10.27 -1.45 4.52
N LEU A 171 -9.55 -2.53 4.22
CA LEU A 171 -8.68 -3.27 5.14
C LEU A 171 -7.19 -3.12 4.83
N LEU A 172 -6.80 -2.20 3.93
CA LEU A 172 -5.40 -1.98 3.56
C LEU A 172 -4.53 -1.60 4.76
N LEU A 173 -5.09 -0.84 5.71
CA LEU A 173 -4.42 -0.50 6.96
C LEU A 173 -4.98 -1.33 8.12
N PRO A 174 -4.12 -1.77 9.07
CA PRO A 174 -4.57 -2.27 10.35
C PRO A 174 -5.45 -1.25 11.08
N ARG A 175 -6.36 -1.71 11.93
CA ARG A 175 -7.27 -0.84 12.69
C ARG A 175 -6.56 0.22 13.54
N GLY A 176 -5.43 -0.12 14.16
CA GLY A 176 -4.82 0.72 15.19
C GLY A 176 -5.69 0.82 16.45
N THR A 177 -5.45 1.85 17.27
CA THR A 177 -6.17 2.07 18.54
C THR A 177 -6.58 3.53 18.70
N ALA A 178 -7.52 3.82 19.61
CA ALA A 178 -7.91 5.20 19.91
C ALA A 178 -6.74 6.04 20.46
N ALA A 179 -5.85 5.40 21.23
CA ALA A 179 -4.62 6.01 21.73
C ALA A 179 -3.57 6.25 20.63
N GLY A 180 -3.72 5.60 19.48
CA GLY A 180 -2.70 5.50 18.44
C GLY A 180 -1.82 4.28 18.67
N MET A 181 -1.55 3.54 17.60
CA MET A 181 -0.63 2.39 17.61
C MET A 181 0.55 2.70 16.71
N ASN A 182 1.77 2.44 17.18
CA ASN A 182 2.98 2.76 16.44
C ASN A 182 3.33 1.66 15.44
N PHE A 183 3.77 2.09 14.27
CA PHE A 183 4.21 1.25 13.18
C PHE A 183 5.48 1.82 12.56
N ARG A 184 6.25 0.96 11.90
CA ARG A 184 7.33 1.33 11.01
C ARG A 184 6.89 1.09 9.58
N LEU A 185 6.88 2.15 8.78
CA LEU A 185 6.68 2.11 7.33
C LEU A 185 8.06 1.99 6.68
N LEU A 186 8.25 0.97 5.85
CA LEU A 186 9.46 0.77 5.05
C LEU A 186 9.13 0.96 3.57
N VAL A 187 10.02 1.63 2.86
CA VAL A 187 10.08 1.65 1.40
C VAL A 187 11.41 1.07 0.96
N MET A 188 11.37 0.14 0.02
CA MET A 188 12.54 -0.46 -0.63
C MET A 188 12.42 -0.25 -2.14
N VAL A 189 13.54 0.06 -2.78
CA VAL A 189 13.65 0.17 -4.24
C VAL A 189 14.57 -0.93 -4.76
N THR A 190 14.06 -1.80 -5.64
CA THR A 190 14.81 -2.90 -6.26
C THR A 190 14.95 -2.72 -7.77
N ASP A 191 15.93 -3.40 -8.35
CA ASP A 191 16.20 -3.34 -9.80
C ASP A 191 15.11 -4.09 -10.58
N TRP A 192 14.35 -3.37 -11.41
CA TRP A 192 13.32 -3.98 -12.26
C TRP A 192 13.88 -5.05 -13.20
N ALA A 193 15.12 -4.90 -13.69
CA ALA A 193 15.71 -5.86 -14.61
C ALA A 193 15.89 -7.25 -13.97
N ILE A 194 16.05 -7.29 -12.65
CA ILE A 194 16.11 -8.53 -11.87
C ILE A 194 14.70 -9.01 -11.55
N ASP A 195 13.80 -8.08 -11.19
CA ASP A 195 12.47 -8.38 -10.66
C ASP A 195 11.46 -8.81 -11.73
N GLN A 196 11.61 -8.34 -12.96
CA GLN A 196 10.61 -8.54 -14.00
C GLN A 196 10.45 -10.02 -14.40
N VAL A 197 9.21 -10.40 -14.65
CA VAL A 197 8.87 -11.66 -15.30
C VAL A 197 8.30 -11.33 -16.68
N PRO A 198 8.83 -11.90 -17.78
CA PRO A 198 8.28 -11.68 -19.11
C PRO A 198 6.89 -12.31 -19.21
N ASP A 199 5.85 -11.49 -19.01
CA ASP A 199 4.44 -11.80 -19.21
C ASP A 199 3.64 -10.47 -19.26
N ASP A 200 2.69 -10.36 -20.20
CA ASP A 200 1.88 -9.17 -20.41
C ASP A 200 0.50 -9.26 -19.71
N SER A 201 0.18 -10.40 -19.09
CA SER A 201 -1.06 -10.55 -18.33
C SER A 201 -1.00 -9.70 -17.07
N THR A 202 -1.65 -8.54 -17.09
CA THR A 202 -1.62 -7.58 -15.99
C THR A 202 -3.05 -7.15 -15.64
N CYS A 203 -3.66 -7.85 -14.69
CA CYS A 203 -4.92 -7.39 -14.11
C CYS A 203 -5.06 -7.83 -12.65
N GLY A 204 -5.80 -7.04 -11.86
CA GLY A 204 -6.14 -7.37 -10.47
C GLY A 204 -5.05 -7.08 -9.42
N SER A 205 -5.18 -7.74 -8.26
CA SER A 205 -4.21 -7.71 -7.16
C SER A 205 -2.99 -8.56 -7.50
N MET A 206 -2.02 -7.94 -8.16
CA MET A 206 -0.78 -8.61 -8.56
C MET A 206 0.02 -9.17 -7.38
N SER A 207 -0.09 -8.59 -6.18
CA SER A 207 0.65 -9.07 -5.02
C SER A 207 0.09 -10.37 -4.45
N TYR A 208 -1.24 -10.49 -4.27
CA TYR A 208 -1.86 -11.66 -3.62
C TYR A 208 -2.46 -12.66 -4.61
N CYS A 209 -2.92 -12.18 -5.76
CA CYS A 209 -3.62 -13.00 -6.76
C CYS A 209 -2.74 -13.31 -7.98
N GLY A 210 -1.57 -12.67 -8.07
CA GLY A 210 -0.64 -12.84 -9.18
C GLY A 210 -1.18 -12.29 -10.49
N ALA A 211 -0.58 -12.74 -11.60
CA ALA A 211 -1.23 -12.68 -12.90
C ALA A 211 -1.86 -14.04 -13.22
N LYS A 212 -2.65 -14.09 -14.29
CA LYS A 212 -3.30 -15.31 -14.77
C LYS A 212 -2.35 -16.50 -14.88
N ASP A 213 -1.16 -16.28 -15.45
CA ASP A 213 -0.22 -17.36 -15.78
C ASP A 213 1.06 -17.35 -14.94
N LYS A 214 1.61 -16.17 -14.63
CA LYS A 214 2.85 -16.04 -13.86
C LYS A 214 2.78 -14.94 -12.81
N TYR A 215 3.40 -15.20 -11.66
CA TYR A 215 3.59 -14.14 -10.67
C TYR A 215 4.51 -13.04 -11.26
N PRO A 216 4.15 -11.75 -11.19
CA PRO A 216 4.80 -10.67 -11.95
C PRO A 216 6.08 -10.13 -11.28
N ASP A 217 6.72 -10.96 -10.46
CA ASP A 217 7.93 -10.62 -9.70
C ASP A 217 8.76 -11.91 -9.53
N SER A 218 9.99 -11.90 -10.02
CA SER A 218 10.89 -13.06 -9.98
C SER A 218 11.40 -13.35 -8.57
N ARG A 219 11.31 -12.38 -7.65
CA ARG A 219 11.71 -12.55 -6.25
C ARG A 219 10.70 -13.38 -5.49
N GLY A 220 11.17 -14.06 -4.45
CA GLY A 220 10.29 -14.77 -3.53
C GLY A 220 9.24 -13.83 -2.92
N MET A 221 7.98 -14.28 -2.87
CA MET A 221 6.88 -13.51 -2.27
C MET A 221 7.26 -13.06 -0.86
N GLY A 222 7.03 -11.77 -0.56
CA GLY A 222 7.44 -11.15 0.70
C GLY A 222 8.89 -10.65 0.74
N TYR A 223 9.62 -10.64 -0.37
CA TYR A 223 10.98 -10.04 -0.41
C TYR A 223 10.99 -8.58 0.03
N PRO A 224 11.90 -8.17 0.96
CA PRO A 224 13.05 -8.93 1.47
C PRO A 224 12.77 -9.76 2.74
N PHE A 225 11.60 -9.60 3.36
CA PHE A 225 11.25 -10.21 4.65
C PHE A 225 10.98 -11.71 4.61
N ASN A 226 10.84 -12.29 3.42
CA ASN A 226 10.80 -13.74 3.24
C ASN A 226 12.14 -14.41 3.61
N LEU A 227 13.24 -13.66 3.57
CA LEU A 227 14.58 -14.15 3.90
C LEU A 227 15.00 -13.78 5.34
N PRO A 228 15.80 -14.62 6.01
CA PRO A 228 16.44 -14.24 7.27
C PRO A 228 17.35 -13.01 7.10
N PHE A 229 17.35 -12.13 8.09
CA PHE A 229 18.25 -10.98 8.17
C PHE A 229 19.61 -11.40 8.76
N PRO A 230 20.70 -10.64 8.53
CA PRO A 230 22.02 -10.96 9.05
C PRO A 230 22.03 -11.17 10.57
N ALA A 231 22.64 -12.27 11.01
CA ALA A 231 22.75 -12.56 12.44
C ALA A 231 23.56 -11.45 13.16
N GLY A 232 23.11 -11.07 14.36
CA GLY A 232 23.77 -10.04 15.17
C GLY A 232 23.46 -8.60 14.76
N GLN A 233 22.57 -8.37 13.79
CA GLN A 233 22.05 -7.05 13.45
C GLN A 233 20.53 -7.04 13.58
N THR A 234 19.99 -5.89 14.00
CA THR A 234 18.55 -5.66 13.95
C THR A 234 18.11 -5.43 12.49
N ILE A 235 16.85 -5.73 12.19
CA ILE A 235 16.19 -5.37 10.94
C ILE A 235 16.31 -3.85 10.74
N ALA A 236 16.08 -3.05 11.79
CA ALA A 236 16.26 -1.60 11.72
C ALA A 236 17.69 -1.18 11.30
N GLN A 237 18.73 -1.82 11.86
CA GLN A 237 20.13 -1.57 11.48
C GLN A 237 20.39 -1.98 10.03
N THR A 238 19.87 -3.13 9.61
CA THR A 238 20.03 -3.63 8.24
C THR A 238 19.40 -2.66 7.24
N ILE A 239 18.18 -2.21 7.51
CA ILE A 239 17.48 -1.20 6.70
C ILE A 239 18.30 0.09 6.62
N ALA A 240 18.75 0.62 7.76
CA ALA A 240 19.50 1.87 7.82
C ALA A 240 20.85 1.81 7.07
N ALA A 241 21.43 0.62 6.91
CA ALA A 241 22.67 0.42 6.17
C ALA A 241 22.48 0.37 4.65
N GLN A 242 21.24 0.21 4.15
CA GLN A 242 20.95 0.12 2.72
C GLN A 242 20.59 1.49 2.12
N LYS A 243 21.23 1.87 1.01
CA LYS A 243 20.95 3.14 0.31
C LYS A 243 19.63 3.13 -0.48
N ASN A 244 19.11 1.95 -0.78
CA ASN A 244 17.87 1.74 -1.53
C ASN A 244 16.68 1.43 -0.61
N MET A 245 16.82 1.62 0.70
CA MET A 245 15.75 1.47 1.68
C MET A 245 15.62 2.74 2.51
N ALA A 246 14.39 3.06 2.92
CA ALA A 246 14.11 4.12 3.88
C ALA A 246 12.93 3.71 4.76
N ALA A 247 13.06 3.92 6.07
CA ALA A 247 11.99 3.67 7.01
C ALA A 247 11.59 4.94 7.76
N ARG A 248 10.31 5.03 8.11
CA ARG A 248 9.74 6.08 8.94
C ARG A 248 8.75 5.47 9.93
N ASP A 249 8.85 5.91 11.18
CA ASP A 249 7.85 5.53 12.19
C ASP A 249 6.61 6.42 12.03
N ILE A 250 5.45 5.77 12.04
CA ILE A 250 4.13 6.40 11.91
C ILE A 250 3.19 5.85 12.99
N THR A 251 2.10 6.55 13.23
CA THR A 251 1.03 6.10 14.12
C THR A 251 -0.22 5.84 13.30
N ILE A 252 -0.93 4.75 13.60
CA ILE A 252 -2.28 4.52 13.09
C ILE A 252 -3.27 4.70 14.24
N ARG A 253 -4.18 5.68 14.10
CA ARG A 253 -5.18 6.01 15.09
C ARG A 253 -6.58 5.65 14.60
N LEU A 254 -7.32 4.95 15.45
CA LEU A 254 -8.75 4.77 15.26
C LEU A 254 -9.48 6.03 15.74
N VAL A 255 -10.23 6.67 14.85
CA VAL A 255 -11.03 7.88 15.13
C VAL A 255 -12.52 7.62 14.90
N ASP A 256 -13.37 8.36 15.62
CA ASP A 256 -14.82 8.21 15.51
C ASP A 256 -15.34 8.65 14.12
N ALA A 257 -14.70 9.65 13.53
CA ALA A 257 -14.97 10.11 12.18
C ALA A 257 -13.69 10.68 11.54
N VAL A 258 -13.56 10.50 10.23
CA VAL A 258 -12.53 11.19 9.43
C VAL A 258 -13.17 12.43 8.80
N PRO A 259 -12.49 13.60 8.79
CA PRO A 259 -12.96 14.74 8.01
C PRO A 259 -13.09 14.34 6.55
N GLY A 260 -14.26 14.62 5.96
CA GLY A 260 -14.54 14.39 4.54
C GLY A 260 -13.67 15.23 3.61
#